data_AF-A0A7G6SS14-F1
#
_entry.id   AF-A0A7G6SS14-F1
#
_cell.length_a   1.000
_cell.length_b   1.000
_cell.length_c   1.000
_cell.angle_alpha   90.00
_cell.angle_beta   90.00
_cell.angle_gamma   90.00
#
_symmetry.space_group_name_H-M   'P 1'
#
loop_
_entity.id
_entity.type
_entity.pdbx_description
1 polymer ?
#
loop_
_entity_poly.entity_id
_entity_poly.type
_entity_poly.pdbx_seq_one_letter_code
_entity_poly.pdbx_strand_id
1 'polypeptide(L)'
;MTQRAFIILLILLAVAVALSATAFPGSMIGFLFAIAGAFFVAVPGAAIGDALRQGGVPVTGEQLLWALAGLYALLPLGAAVQAWLRLRRGDFDKARSAALRLALLLALPLMAWLSVNSMQHAWP
;
A
#
# COMPACT_ATOMS: atom_id res chain seq x y z
N MET A 1 -9.67 13.68 15.98
CA MET A 1 -8.44 13.98 15.22
C MET A 1 -8.48 15.44 14.83
N THR A 2 -7.59 16.27 15.37
CA THR A 2 -7.64 17.71 15.13
C THR A 2 -7.30 18.03 13.66
N GLN A 3 -7.84 19.15 13.16
CA GLN A 3 -7.56 19.62 11.80
C GLN A 3 -6.06 19.85 11.57
N ARG A 4 -5.34 20.39 12.57
CA ARG A 4 -3.89 20.60 12.49
C ARG A 4 -3.14 19.29 12.32
N ALA A 5 -3.45 18.26 13.13
CA ALA A 5 -2.82 16.96 13.00
C ALA A 5 -3.09 16.32 11.63
N PHE A 6 -4.31 16.47 11.11
CA PHE A 6 -4.67 15.98 9.77
C PHE A 6 -3.83 16.63 8.67
N ILE A 7 -3.70 17.96 8.68
CA ILE A 7 -2.90 18.69 7.69
C ILE A 7 -1.42 18.29 7.79
N ILE A 8 -0.87 18.22 9.01
CA ILE A 8 0.53 17.81 9.23
C ILE A 8 0.78 16.42 8.64
N LEU A 9 -0.11 15.45 8.89
CA LEU A 9 0.06 14.09 8.37
C LEU A 9 -0.06 14.02 6.83
N LEU A 10 -0.90 14.83 6.22
CA LEU A 10 -0.96 14.92 4.75
C LEU A 10 0.32 15.51 4.16
N ILE A 11 0.89 16.54 4.78
CA ILE A 11 2.16 17.12 4.35
C ILE A 11 3.29 16.10 4.50
N LEU A 12 3.38 15.43 5.65
CA LEU A 12 4.39 14.39 5.88
C LEU A 12 4.25 13.23 4.88
N LEU A 13 3.02 12.84 4.55
CA LEU A 13 2.77 11.82 3.54
C LEU A 13 3.25 12.27 2.16
N ALA A 14 2.95 13.51 1.76
CA ALA A 14 3.43 14.07 0.49
C ALA A 14 4.96 14.13 0.43
N VAL A 15 5.62 14.52 1.52
CA VAL A 15 7.08 14.53 1.63
C VAL A 15 7.63 13.09 1.50
N ALA A 16 7.02 12.11 2.17
CA ALA A 16 7.44 10.71 2.05
C ALA A 16 7.31 10.18 0.61
N VAL A 17 6.21 10.52 -0.09
CA VAL A 17 6.02 10.19 -1.50
C VAL A 17 7.09 10.84 -2.38
N ALA A 18 7.41 12.11 -2.14
CA ALA A 18 8.45 12.82 -2.89
C ALA A 18 9.84 12.19 -2.66
N LEU A 19 10.19 11.88 -1.41
CA LEU A 19 11.45 11.21 -1.06
C LEU A 19 11.55 9.83 -1.71
N SER A 20 10.43 9.11 -1.83
CA SER A 20 10.37 7.79 -2.47
C SER A 20 10.82 7.81 -3.94
N ALA A 21 10.76 8.96 -4.62
CA ALA A 21 11.21 9.12 -6.00
C ALA A 21 12.69 9.54 -6.17
N THR A 22 13.40 9.78 -5.07
CA THR A 22 14.78 10.30 -5.11
C THR A 22 15.82 9.18 -5.13
N ALA A 23 16.97 9.41 -5.79
CA ALA A 23 17.99 8.39 -6.04
C ALA A 23 18.51 7.68 -4.77
N PHE A 24 18.74 8.41 -3.67
CA PHE A 24 19.29 7.84 -2.44
C PHE A 24 18.19 7.41 -1.46
N PRO A 25 17.36 8.31 -0.88
CA PRO A 25 16.26 7.90 0.00
C PRO A 25 15.30 6.91 -0.65
N GLY A 26 14.94 7.15 -1.92
CA GLY A 26 14.02 6.30 -2.68
C GLY A 26 14.58 4.91 -2.94
N SER A 27 15.87 4.76 -3.27
CA SER A 27 16.46 3.44 -3.44
C SER A 27 16.52 2.65 -2.12
N MET A 28 16.86 3.30 -1.00
CA MET A 28 16.82 2.66 0.32
C MET A 28 15.41 2.19 0.69
N ILE A 29 14.40 3.03 0.47
CA ILE A 29 12.99 2.68 0.67
C ILE A 29 12.60 1.52 -0.26
N GLY A 30 13.08 1.52 -1.50
CA GLY A 30 12.80 0.49 -2.51
C GLY A 30 13.36 -0.86 -2.10
N PHE A 31 14.57 -0.87 -1.55
CA PHE A 31 15.19 -2.07 -0.99
C PHE A 31 14.37 -2.64 0.18
N LEU A 32 13.88 -1.79 1.08
CA LEU A 32 12.99 -2.23 2.16
C LEU A 32 11.67 -2.79 1.64
N PHE A 33 11.08 -2.17 0.60
CA PHE A 33 9.88 -2.72 -0.05
C PHE A 33 10.15 -4.06 -0.73
N ALA A 34 11.32 -4.24 -1.35
CA ALA A 34 11.71 -5.51 -1.97
C ALA A 34 11.85 -6.62 -0.92
N ILE A 35 12.53 -6.36 0.20
CA ILE A 35 12.61 -7.28 1.34
C ILE A 35 11.20 -7.60 1.85
N ALA A 36 10.38 -6.59 2.10
CA ALA A 36 9.03 -6.80 2.61
C ALA A 36 8.17 -7.63 1.64
N GLY A 37 8.25 -7.35 0.34
CA GLY A 37 7.59 -8.13 -0.70
C GLY A 37 8.03 -9.59 -0.71
N ALA A 38 9.34 -9.85 -0.59
CA ALA A 38 9.86 -11.21 -0.55
C ALA A 38 9.35 -11.99 0.67
N PHE A 39 9.48 -11.42 1.88
CA PHE A 39 9.18 -12.15 3.12
C PHE A 39 7.70 -12.19 3.49
N PHE A 40 6.92 -11.15 3.17
CA PHE A 40 5.51 -11.05 3.58
C PHE A 40 4.52 -11.37 2.46
N VAL A 41 4.97 -11.38 1.19
CA VAL A 41 4.10 -11.69 0.06
C VAL A 41 4.56 -12.95 -0.65
N ALA A 42 5.83 -13.01 -1.10
CA ALA A 42 6.29 -14.14 -1.91
C ALA A 42 6.40 -15.45 -1.13
N VAL A 43 7.05 -15.46 0.05
CA VAL A 43 7.20 -16.68 0.87
C VAL A 43 5.83 -17.22 1.33
N PRO A 44 4.94 -16.42 1.95
CA PRO A 44 3.62 -16.92 2.34
C PRO A 44 2.77 -17.29 1.13
N GLY A 45 2.85 -16.52 0.04
CA GLY A 45 2.14 -16.80 -1.20
C GLY A 45 2.55 -18.15 -1.81
N ALA A 46 3.84 -18.47 -1.81
CA ALA A 46 4.34 -19.77 -2.25
C ALA A 46 3.81 -20.90 -1.35
N ALA A 47 3.89 -20.74 -0.02
CA ALA A 47 3.40 -21.73 0.92
C ALA A 47 1.89 -21.99 0.77
N ILE A 48 1.08 -20.95 0.57
CA ILE A 48 -0.35 -21.06 0.28
C ILE A 48 -0.57 -21.75 -1.06
N GLY A 49 0.18 -21.37 -2.10
CA GLY A 49 0.09 -21.99 -3.42
C GLY A 49 0.38 -23.50 -3.39
N ASP A 50 1.41 -23.91 -2.65
CA ASP A 50 1.76 -25.32 -2.48
C ASP A 50 0.69 -26.09 -1.70
N ALA A 51 0.17 -25.51 -0.61
CA ALA A 51 -0.92 -26.12 0.15
C ALA A 51 -2.19 -26.32 -0.70
N LEU A 52 -2.53 -25.33 -1.54
CA LEU A 52 -3.69 -25.41 -2.45
C LEU A 52 -3.48 -26.47 -3.53
N ARG A 53 -2.27 -26.58 -4.08
CA ARG A 53 -1.91 -27.62 -5.04
C ARG A 53 -1.99 -29.01 -4.44
N GLN A 54 -1.52 -29.20 -3.21
CA GLN A 54 -1.67 -30.46 -2.46
C GLN A 54 -3.15 -30.81 -2.23
N GLY A 55 -4.00 -29.81 -2.04
CA GLY A 55 -5.47 -29.96 -1.94
C GLY A 55 -6.19 -30.19 -3.28
N GLY A 56 -5.47 -30.36 -4.39
CA GLY A 56 -6.06 -30.58 -5.72
C GLY A 56 -6.58 -29.32 -6.41
N VAL A 57 -6.31 -28.13 -5.87
CA VAL A 57 -6.70 -26.85 -6.49
C VAL A 57 -5.52 -26.32 -7.30
N PRO A 58 -5.59 -26.30 -8.64
CA PRO A 58 -4.51 -25.77 -9.47
C PRO A 58 -4.51 -24.24 -9.40
N VAL A 59 -3.64 -23.67 -8.58
CA VAL A 59 -3.47 -22.22 -8.48
C VAL A 59 -2.12 -21.82 -9.06
N THR A 60 -2.13 -20.80 -9.92
CA THR A 60 -0.90 -20.16 -10.41
C THR A 60 -0.47 -19.03 -9.47
N GLY A 61 0.83 -18.77 -9.38
CA GLY A 61 1.32 -17.63 -8.59
C GLY A 61 0.72 -16.30 -9.03
N GLU A 62 0.47 -16.15 -10.33
CA GLU A 62 -0.22 -15.00 -10.92
C GLU A 62 -1.66 -14.84 -10.40
N GLN A 63 -2.45 -15.91 -10.33
CA GLN A 63 -3.80 -15.85 -9.76
C GLN A 63 -3.80 -15.43 -8.30
N LEU A 64 -2.82 -15.91 -7.53
CA LEU A 64 -2.69 -15.54 -6.12
C LEU A 64 -2.33 -14.05 -5.96
N LEU A 65 -1.45 -13.53 -6.81
CA LEU A 65 -1.11 -12.11 -6.86
C LEU A 65 -2.32 -11.25 -7.28
N TRP A 66 -3.09 -11.68 -8.29
CA TRP A 66 -4.31 -10.98 -8.69
C TRP A 66 -5.37 -10.98 -7.59
N ALA A 67 -5.52 -12.09 -6.86
CA ALA A 67 -6.41 -12.15 -5.71
C ALA A 67 -5.97 -11.17 -4.61
N LEU A 68 -4.66 -11.10 -4.33
CA LEU A 68 -4.10 -10.15 -3.38
C LEU A 68 -4.31 -8.70 -3.82
N ALA A 69 -4.08 -8.41 -5.11
CA ALA A 69 -4.27 -7.10 -5.71
C ALA A 69 -5.75 -6.69 -5.68
N GLY A 70 -6.66 -7.61 -6.00
CA GLY A 70 -8.10 -7.42 -5.89
C GLY A 70 -8.53 -7.13 -4.45
N LEU A 71 -8.05 -7.92 -3.48
CA LEU A 71 -8.30 -7.67 -2.06
C LEU A 71 -7.77 -6.29 -1.63
N TYR A 72 -6.57 -5.94 -2.08
CA TYR A 72 -5.99 -4.62 -1.81
C TYR A 72 -6.85 -3.51 -2.39
N ALA A 73 -7.34 -3.64 -3.62
CA ALA A 73 -8.18 -2.64 -4.29
C ALA A 73 -9.53 -2.41 -3.58
N LEU A 74 -10.05 -3.41 -2.87
CA LEU A 74 -11.25 -3.25 -2.04
C LEU A 74 -11.02 -2.37 -0.81
N LEU A 75 -9.80 -2.33 -0.26
CA LEU A 75 -9.47 -1.53 0.92
C LEU A 75 -9.64 -0.01 0.71
N PRO A 76 -9.08 0.63 -0.33
CA PRO A 76 -9.29 2.05 -0.57
C PRO A 76 -10.75 2.33 -0.92
N LEU A 77 -11.45 1.45 -1.66
CA LEU A 77 -12.89 1.61 -1.90
C LEU A 77 -13.69 1.65 -0.60
N GLY A 78 -13.44 0.68 0.30
CA GLY A 78 -14.07 0.66 1.63
C GLY A 78 -13.74 1.90 2.45
N ALA A 79 -12.49 2.36 2.43
CA ALA A 79 -12.08 3.58 3.13
C ALA A 79 -12.74 4.84 2.55
N ALA A 80 -12.88 4.93 1.23
CA ALA A 80 -13.55 6.03 0.54
C ALA A 80 -15.04 6.10 0.90
N VAL A 81 -15.74 4.95 0.86
CA VAL A 81 -17.15 4.87 1.28
C VAL A 81 -17.31 5.25 2.75
N GLN A 82 -16.44 4.78 3.64
CA GLN A 82 -16.48 5.17 5.05
C GLN A 82 -16.26 6.67 5.25
N ALA A 83 -15.28 7.27 4.56
CA ALA A 83 -15.03 8.70 4.61
C ALA A 83 -16.25 9.50 4.14
N TRP A 84 -16.84 9.10 3.00
CA TRP A 84 -18.03 9.71 2.43
C TRP A 84 -19.24 9.66 3.35
N LEU A 85 -19.56 8.47 3.88
CA LEU A 85 -20.71 8.29 4.78
C LEU A 85 -20.53 9.08 6.07
N ARG A 86 -19.30 9.16 6.61
CA ARG A 86 -19.01 9.93 7.84
C ARG A 86 -19.07 11.43 7.60
N LEU A 87 -18.61 11.90 6.44
CA LEU A 87 -18.74 13.30 6.03
C LEU A 87 -20.20 13.71 5.94
N ARG A 88 -21.06 12.88 5.33
CA ARG A 88 -22.51 13.12 5.26
C ARG A 88 -23.19 13.16 6.62
N ARG A 89 -22.66 12.44 7.61
CA ARG A 89 -23.17 12.42 9.00
C ARG A 89 -22.65 13.58 9.85
N GLY A 90 -21.78 14.46 9.31
CA GLY A 90 -21.18 15.56 10.06
C GLY A 90 -20.10 15.14 11.07
N ASP A 91 -19.68 13.88 11.07
CA ASP A 91 -18.61 13.38 11.96
C ASP A 91 -17.24 13.65 11.33
N PHE A 92 -16.83 14.92 11.36
CA PHE A 92 -15.63 15.41 10.68
C PHE A 92 -14.34 14.75 11.17
N ASP A 93 -14.27 14.41 12.46
CA ASP A 93 -13.09 13.79 13.04
C ASP A 93 -12.89 12.36 12.53
N LYS A 94 -13.97 11.58 12.49
CA LYS A 94 -13.92 10.23 11.92
C LYS A 94 -13.81 10.24 10.40
N ALA A 95 -14.36 11.26 9.72
CA ALA A 95 -14.19 11.44 8.29
C ALA A 95 -12.72 11.72 7.92
N ARG A 96 -12.03 12.61 8.66
CA ARG A 96 -10.60 12.89 8.47
C ARG A 96 -9.74 11.64 8.66
N SER A 97 -10.02 10.84 9.70
CA SER A 97 -9.28 9.58 9.92
C SER A 97 -9.46 8.58 8.77
N ALA A 98 -10.68 8.46 8.23
CA ALA A 98 -10.96 7.59 7.10
C ALA A 98 -10.33 8.11 5.79
N ALA A 99 -10.34 9.43 5.59
CA ALA A 99 -9.67 10.07 4.47
C ALA A 99 -8.15 9.90 4.53
N LEU A 100 -7.53 10.02 5.71
CA LEU A 100 -6.10 9.76 5.89
C LEU A 100 -5.77 8.29 5.59
N ARG A 101 -6.60 7.36 6.06
CA ARG A 101 -6.44 5.93 5.75
C ARG A 101 -6.53 5.67 4.24
N LEU A 102 -7.48 6.29 3.56
CA LEU A 102 -7.57 6.24 2.10
C LEU A 102 -6.30 6.77 1.44
N ALA A 103 -5.82 7.95 1.86
CA ALA A 103 -4.60 8.55 1.32
C ALA A 103 -3.38 7.62 1.51
N LEU A 104 -3.25 6.99 2.68
CA LEU A 104 -2.18 6.02 2.94
C LEU A 104 -2.26 4.78 2.04
N LEU A 105 -3.46 4.23 1.84
CA LEU A 105 -3.69 3.07 0.96
C LEU A 105 -3.40 3.40 -0.52
N LEU A 106 -3.48 4.66 -0.92
CA LEU A 106 -3.08 5.08 -2.27
C LEU A 106 -1.59 5.40 -2.35
N ALA A 107 -1.05 6.02 -1.30
CA ALA A 107 0.35 6.43 -1.27
C ALA A 107 1.32 5.25 -1.16
N LEU A 108 0.98 4.19 -0.41
CA LEU A 108 1.85 3.02 -0.24
C LEU A 108 2.28 2.36 -1.56
N PRO A 109 1.36 1.96 -2.47
CA PRO A 109 1.76 1.35 -3.73
C PRO A 109 2.50 2.33 -4.63
N LEU A 110 2.15 3.63 -4.58
CA LEU A 110 2.87 4.67 -5.31
C LEU A 110 4.31 4.82 -4.82
N MET A 111 4.52 4.88 -3.51
CA MET A 111 5.86 4.92 -2.89
C MET A 111 6.67 3.69 -3.26
N ALA A 112 6.08 2.49 -3.13
CA ALA A 112 6.75 1.25 -3.49
C ALA A 112 7.19 1.26 -4.97
N TRP A 113 6.32 1.68 -5.88
CA TRP A 113 6.64 1.79 -7.30
C TRP A 113 7.77 2.80 -7.56
N LEU A 114 7.64 4.02 -7.06
CA LEU A 114 8.64 5.09 -7.24
C LEU A 114 10.00 4.68 -6.68
N SER A 115 10.01 4.04 -5.52
CA SER A 115 11.22 3.62 -4.83
C SER A 115 11.90 2.43 -5.48
N VAL A 116 11.14 1.42 -5.94
CA VAL A 116 11.70 0.30 -6.71
C VAL A 116 12.26 0.81 -8.03
N ASN A 117 11.55 1.71 -8.72
CA ASN A 117 12.05 2.33 -9.94
C ASN A 117 13.35 3.10 -9.67
N SER A 118 13.40 3.89 -8.60
CA SER A 118 14.63 4.60 -8.23
C SER A 118 15.78 3.65 -7.87
N MET A 119 15.50 2.53 -7.19
CA MET A 119 16.50 1.52 -6.85
C MET A 119 17.10 0.88 -8.12
N GLN A 120 16.25 0.48 -9.06
CA GLN A 120 16.67 -0.13 -10.33
C GLN A 120 17.54 0.80 -11.17
N HIS A 121 17.30 2.11 -11.13
CA HIS A 121 18.13 3.08 -11.84
C HIS A 121 19.43 3.41 -11.11
N ALA A 122 19.48 3.26 -9.78
CA ALA A 122 20.66 3.56 -8.98
C ALA A 122 21.66 2.39 -8.92
N TRP A 123 21.20 1.15 -9.04
CA TRP A 123 22.02 -0.06 -8.96
C TRP A 123 22.04 -0.78 -10.32
N PRO A 124 23.14 -0.69 -11.09
CA PRO A 124 23.33 -1.44 -12.32
C PRO A 124 23.60 -2.93 -12.09
#